data_AF-X0TEN3-F1
#
_entry.id   AF-X0TEN3-F1
#
_cell.length_a   1.000
_cell.length_b   1.000
_cell.length_c   1.000
_cell.angle_alpha   90.00
_cell.angle_beta   90.00
_cell.angle_gamma   90.00
#
_symmetry.space_group_name_H-M   'P 1'
#
loop_
_entity.id
_entity.type
_entity.pdbx_description
1 polymer ?
#
loop_
_entity_poly.entity_id
_entity_poly.type
_entity_poly.pdbx_seq_one_letter_code
_entity_poly.pdbx_strand_id
1 'polypeptide(L)'
;MTYVEFDKIRLDAFREISSIATGNAATSLSAMLGKKVDITVPNIMVEALEKVPELLGGPEKAMTAIYFSISGQVSGSILLVFSSSESLRLVNILTGQKV
;
A
#
# COMPACT_ATOMS: atom_id res chain seq x y z
N MET A 1 -2.20 -24.61 12.26
CA MET A 1 -2.74 -23.49 11.44
C MET A 1 -2.47 -23.84 9.99
N THR A 2 -3.49 -24.20 9.22
CA THR A 2 -3.32 -24.63 7.82
C THR A 2 -3.07 -23.39 6.98
N TYR A 3 -1.87 -23.25 6.42
CA TYR A 3 -1.61 -22.23 5.41
C TYR A 3 -2.54 -22.53 4.24
N VAL A 4 -3.47 -21.61 3.95
CA VAL A 4 -4.19 -21.64 2.69
C VAL A 4 -3.13 -21.33 1.64
N GLU A 5 -2.71 -22.34 0.86
CA GLU A 5 -1.91 -22.07 -0.33
C GLU A 5 -2.69 -21.09 -1.19
N PHE A 6 -2.14 -19.89 -1.34
CA PHE A 6 -2.53 -18.99 -2.39
C PHE A 6 -2.01 -19.60 -3.68
N ASP A 7 -2.86 -20.39 -4.34
CA ASP A 7 -2.53 -20.91 -5.65
C ASP A 7 -2.22 -19.75 -6.62
N LYS A 8 -1.48 -20.07 -7.68
CA LYS A 8 -1.03 -19.07 -8.65
C LYS A 8 -2.19 -18.23 -9.21
N ILE A 9 -3.36 -18.86 -9.39
CA ILE A 9 -4.56 -18.20 -9.92
C ILE A 9 -5.04 -17.10 -8.97
N ARG A 10 -5.09 -17.37 -7.66
CA ARG A 10 -5.48 -16.36 -6.67
C ARG A 10 -4.46 -15.23 -6.58
N LEU A 11 -3.17 -15.51 -6.64
CA LEU A 11 -2.13 -14.47 -6.65
C LEU A 11 -2.23 -13.58 -7.90
N ASP A 12 -2.46 -14.18 -9.06
CA ASP A 12 -2.65 -13.45 -10.31
C ASP A 12 -3.92 -12.59 -10.26
N ALA A 13 -5.02 -13.11 -9.72
CA ALA A 13 -6.24 -12.33 -9.51
C ALA A 13 -6.01 -11.14 -8.55
N PHE A 14 -5.29 -11.35 -7.45
CA PHE A 14 -4.91 -10.27 -6.53
C PHE A 14 -4.02 -9.22 -7.20
N ARG A 15 -3.11 -9.65 -8.09
CA ARG A 15 -2.26 -8.74 -8.88
C ARG A 15 -3.08 -7.90 -9.84
N GLU A 16 -4.06 -8.49 -10.51
CA GLU A 16 -4.95 -7.76 -11.42
C GLU A 16 -5.81 -6.73 -10.67
N ILE A 17 -6.43 -7.13 -9.56
CA ILE A 17 -7.19 -6.22 -8.69
C ILE A 17 -6.31 -5.08 -8.17
N SER A 18 -5.10 -5.40 -7.70
CA SER A 18 -4.15 -4.40 -7.20
C SER A 18 -3.72 -3.43 -8.31
N SER A 19 -3.51 -3.91 -9.53
CA SER A 19 -3.17 -3.09 -10.69
C SER A 19 -4.26 -2.08 -11.01
N ILE A 20 -5.53 -2.53 -11.07
CA ILE A 20 -6.68 -1.66 -11.33
C ILE A 20 -6.87 -0.63 -10.22
N ALA A 21 -6.82 -1.07 -8.96
CA ALA A 21 -6.95 -0.17 -7.79
C ALA A 21 -5.84 0.89 -7.79
N THR A 22 -4.61 0.49 -8.11
CA THR A 22 -3.45 1.38 -8.20
C THR A 22 -3.58 2.39 -9.33
N GLY A 23 -4.06 1.98 -10.51
CA GLY A 23 -4.31 2.89 -11.63
C GLY A 23 -5.37 3.96 -11.31
N ASN A 24 -6.44 3.54 -10.63
CA ASN A 24 -7.47 4.47 -10.14
C ASN A 24 -6.90 5.43 -9.09
N ALA A 25 -6.12 4.93 -8.13
CA ALA A 25 -5.46 5.76 -7.12
C ALA A 25 -4.50 6.77 -7.75
N ALA A 26 -3.70 6.36 -8.75
CA ALA A 26 -2.79 7.24 -9.48
C ALA A 26 -3.56 8.36 -10.20
N THR A 27 -4.67 8.03 -10.84
CA THR A 27 -5.55 8.99 -11.52
C THR A 27 -6.13 10.01 -10.54
N SER A 28 -6.70 9.55 -9.42
CA SER A 28 -7.26 10.43 -8.39
C SER A 28 -6.19 11.32 -7.75
N LEU A 29 -5.01 10.77 -7.47
CA LEU A 29 -3.90 11.54 -6.91
C LEU A 29 -3.38 12.57 -7.91
N SER A 30 -3.29 12.21 -9.19
CA SER A 30 -2.91 13.12 -10.26
C SER A 30 -3.88 14.30 -10.37
N ALA A 31 -5.19 14.04 -10.31
CA ALA A 31 -6.21 15.07 -10.31
C ALA A 31 -6.12 15.99 -9.09
N MET A 32 -5.88 15.42 -7.89
CA MET A 32 -5.72 16.18 -6.66
C MET A 32 -4.47 17.06 -6.66
N LEU A 33 -3.37 16.58 -7.25
CA LEU A 33 -2.08 17.28 -7.27
C LEU A 33 -1.88 18.20 -8.47
N GLY A 34 -2.70 18.08 -9.52
CA GLY A 34 -2.47 18.74 -10.80
C GLY A 34 -1.15 18.33 -11.47
N LYS A 35 -0.61 17.15 -11.13
CA LYS A 35 0.68 16.63 -11.62
C LYS A 35 0.51 15.19 -12.06
N LYS A 36 1.33 14.74 -13.01
CA LYS A 36 1.36 13.32 -13.39
C LYS A 36 1.83 12.49 -12.19
N VAL A 37 1.06 11.47 -11.84
CA VAL A 37 1.41 10.47 -10.85
C VAL A 37 1.42 9.13 -11.54
N ASP A 38 2.55 8.43 -11.49
CA ASP A 38 2.68 7.06 -11.93
C ASP A 38 2.90 6.18 -10.68
N ILE A 39 2.08 5.14 -10.51
CA ILE A 39 2.26 4.15 -9.44
C ILE A 39 2.49 2.79 -10.09
N THR A 40 3.60 2.14 -9.75
CA THR A 40 3.94 0.80 -10.27
C THR A 40 3.28 -0.27 -9.41
N VAL A 41 2.69 -1.28 -10.04
CA VAL A 41 2.08 -2.41 -9.36
C VAL A 41 3.17 -3.20 -8.62
N PRO A 42 3.04 -3.40 -7.30
CA PRO A 42 4.06 -4.09 -6.52
C PRO A 42 4.03 -5.60 -6.70
N ASN A 43 5.10 -6.25 -6.25
CA ASN A 43 5.10 -7.70 -6.02
C ASN A 43 4.15 -8.04 -4.87
N ILE A 44 3.38 -9.12 -5.05
CA ILE A 44 2.48 -9.64 -4.03
C ILE A 44 3.19 -10.77 -3.30
N MET A 45 3.16 -10.69 -1.97
CA MET A 45 3.77 -11.66 -1.09
C MET A 45 2.79 -11.98 0.04
N VAL A 46 2.65 -13.27 0.33
CA VAL A 46 1.81 -13.76 1.43
C VAL A 46 2.74 -14.18 2.55
N GLU A 47 2.71 -13.44 3.65
CA GLU A 47 3.57 -13.65 4.80
C GLU A 47 2.80 -13.55 6.11
N ALA A 48 3.40 -14.10 7.16
CA ALA A 48 2.91 -13.96 8.51
C ALA A 48 3.06 -12.49 8.97
N LEU A 49 2.07 -11.96 9.69
CA LEU A 49 2.04 -10.56 10.11
C LEU A 49 3.26 -10.20 10.97
N GLU A 50 3.74 -11.16 11.76
CA GLU A 50 4.89 -11.02 12.63
C GLU A 50 6.20 -10.74 11.89
N LYS A 51 6.28 -11.05 10.59
CA LYS A 51 7.45 -10.77 9.74
C LYS A 51 7.40 -9.40 9.05
N VAL A 52 6.26 -8.72 9.09
CA VAL A 52 6.07 -7.43 8.42
C VAL A 52 7.02 -6.36 8.96
N PRO A 53 7.28 -6.23 10.27
CA PRO A 53 8.24 -5.25 10.79
C PRO A 53 9.65 -5.40 10.19
N GLU A 54 10.15 -6.62 10.05
CA GLU A 54 11.46 -6.91 9.46
C GLU A 54 11.51 -6.47 7.99
N LEU A 55 10.45 -6.72 7.23
CA LEU A 55 10.33 -6.28 5.83
C LEU A 55 10.33 -4.76 5.67
N LEU A 56 9.91 -4.03 6.71
CA LEU A 56 9.84 -2.55 6.70
C LEU A 56 11.10 -1.86 7.23
N GLY A 57 12.10 -2.64 7.68
CA GLY A 57 13.38 -2.14 8.19
C GLY A 57 13.58 -2.33 9.70
N GLY A 58 12.81 -3.22 10.31
CA GLY A 58 12.92 -3.62 11.71
C GLY A 58 11.89 -2.96 12.62
N PRO A 59 11.62 -3.57 13.80
CA PRO A 59 10.57 -3.12 14.72
C PRO A 59 10.81 -1.73 15.32
N GLU A 60 12.07 -1.28 15.39
CA GLU A 60 12.45 0.02 15.95
C GLU A 60 12.33 1.18 14.95
N LYS A 61 12.12 0.88 13.67
CA LYS A 61 12.05 1.91 12.63
C LYS A 61 10.69 2.60 12.67
N ALA A 62 10.69 3.89 12.99
CA ALA A 62 9.48 4.69 12.95
C ALA A 62 8.94 4.79 11.52
N MET A 63 7.65 4.50 11.36
CA MET A 63 6.93 4.55 10.08
C MET A 63 5.61 5.31 10.27
N THR A 64 5.14 5.92 9.20
CA THR A 64 3.80 6.53 9.14
C THR A 64 2.85 5.50 8.56
N ALA A 65 1.77 5.17 9.26
CA ALA A 65 0.79 4.19 8.82
C ALA A 65 -0.63 4.76 8.77
N ILE A 66 -1.38 4.37 7.76
CA ILE A 66 -2.81 4.64 7.64
C ILE A 66 -3.53 3.29 7.70
N TYR A 67 -4.44 3.17 8.66
CA TYR A 67 -5.20 1.95 8.91
C TYR A 67 -6.65 2.13 8.48
N PHE A 68 -7.15 1.18 7.68
CA PHE A 68 -8.55 1.12 7.25
C PHE A 68 -9.13 -0.25 7.61
N SER A 69 -10.31 -0.27 8.22
CA SER A 69 -11.07 -1.50 8.43
C SER A 69 -12.12 -1.67 7.34
N ILE A 70 -12.25 -2.88 6.82
CA ILE A 70 -13.26 -3.29 5.85
C ILE A 70 -14.21 -4.25 6.57
N SER A 71 -15.51 -4.02 6.41
CA SER A 71 -16.58 -4.85 6.98
C SER A 71 -17.65 -5.16 5.92
N GLY A 72 -18.33 -6.29 6.06
CA GLY A 72 -19.42 -6.71 5.17
C GLY A 72 -19.16 -8.11 4.63
N GLN A 73 -19.40 -8.32 3.33
CA GLN A 73 -19.18 -9.62 2.66
C GLN A 73 -17.74 -10.09 2.75
N VAL A 74 -16.79 -9.16 2.80
CA VAL A 74 -15.40 -9.39 3.15
C VAL A 74 -15.10 -8.54 4.39
N SER A 75 -14.45 -9.14 5.37
CA SER A 75 -13.97 -8.45 6.57
C SER A 75 -12.46 -8.55 6.63
N GLY A 76 -11.81 -7.45 7.01
CA GLY A 76 -10.35 -7.39 7.09
C GLY A 76 -9.87 -5.97 7.29
N SER A 77 -8.55 -5.80 7.21
CA SER A 77 -7.93 -4.49 7.39
C SER A 77 -6.89 -4.25 6.33
N ILE A 78 -6.77 -2.99 5.92
CA ILE A 78 -5.70 -2.50 5.04
C ILE A 78 -4.81 -1.59 5.88
N LEU A 79 -3.50 -1.84 5.80
CA LEU A 79 -2.48 -0.97 6.35
C LEU A 79 -1.64 -0.41 5.20
N LEU A 80 -1.62 0.91 5.05
CA LEU A 80 -0.76 1.61 4.12
C LEU A 80 0.37 2.27 4.90
N VAL A 81 1.62 1.91 4.59
CA VAL A 81 2.80 2.30 5.38
C VAL A 81 3.79 3.07 4.53
N PHE A 82 4.35 4.14 5.09
CA PHE A 82 5.38 4.98 4.49
C PHE A 82 6.52 5.19 5.48
N SER A 83 7.74 5.39 4.99
CA SER A 83 8.78 5.98 5.84
C SER A 83 8.40 7.42 6.20
N SER A 84 8.92 7.93 7.32
CA SER A 84 8.69 9.32 7.72
C SER A 84 9.10 10.31 6.63
N SER A 85 10.23 10.07 5.95
CA SER A 85 10.71 10.89 4.84
C SER A 85 9.75 10.91 3.65
N GLU A 86 9.17 9.77 3.28
CA GLU A 86 8.21 9.69 2.16
C GLU A 86 6.90 10.40 2.51
N SER A 87 6.42 10.23 3.74
CA SER A 87 5.21 10.91 4.20
C SER A 87 5.38 12.44 4.18
N LEU A 88 6.51 12.95 4.68
CA LEU A 88 6.80 14.39 4.65
C LEU A 88 6.94 14.90 3.21
N ARG A 89 7.57 14.11 2.33
CA ARG A 89 7.69 14.44 0.91
C ARG A 89 6.31 14.58 0.24
N LEU A 90 5.37 13.68 0.53
CA LEU A 90 4.00 13.79 0.04
C LEU A 90 3.29 15.03 0.57
N VAL A 91 3.44 15.34 1.86
CA VAL A 91 2.89 16.56 2.47
C VAL A 91 3.45 17.81 1.77
N ASN A 92 4.76 17.88 1.55
CA ASN A 92 5.37 19.03 0.87
C ASN A 92 4.81 19.22 -0.54
N ILE A 93 4.61 18.13 -1.30
CA ILE A 93 3.99 18.18 -2.63
C ILE A 93 2.56 18.75 -2.53
N LEU A 94 1.77 18.27 -1.57
CA LEU A 94 0.38 18.70 -1.35
C LEU A 94 0.27 20.17 -0.92
N THR A 95 1.19 20.64 -0.09
CA THR A 95 1.19 22.01 0.44
C THR A 95 1.99 23.00 -0.41
N GLY A 96 2.51 22.57 -1.56
CA GLY A 96 3.33 23.42 -2.45
C GLY A 96 4.69 23.82 -1.89
N GLN A 97 5.21 23.07 -0.91
CA GLN A 97 6.54 23.30 -0.35
C GLN A 97 7.62 22.63 -1.21
N LYS A 98 8.86 23.08 -1.06
CA LYS A 98 9.99 22.50 -1.80
C LYS A 98 10.22 21.06 -1.35
N VAL A 99 10.44 20.19 -2.33
CA VAL A 99 10.68 18.74 -2.18
C VAL A 99 12.13 18.43 -2.44
#